data_AF-A0A2E5KHE1-F1
#
_entry.id   AF-A0A2E5KHE1-F1
#
_cell.length_a   1.000
_cell.length_b   1.000
_cell.length_c   1.000
_cell.angle_alpha   90.00
_cell.angle_beta   90.00
_cell.angle_gamma   90.00
#
_symmetry.space_group_name_H-M   'P 1'
#
loop_
_entity.id
_entity.type
_entity.pdbx_description
1 polymer ?
#
loop_
_entity_poly.entity_id
_entity_poly.type
_entity_poly.pdbx_seq_one_letter_code
_entity_poly.pdbx_strand_id
1 'polypeptide(L)'
;MPNEFKVSTPIITICGRPNVGKSTLFNRLTGRRKSIVSEIPGTTRDSIQTNCLWNDKSFILVDSGGIETHSDSQITQKVIDKSYESINEADHILFVVDATSGITNEDTEILRIIRKIDKEITLVINKVDNSSREENISDFFVLGLGEGINISAYHGNGIFDLMNSLEHLFSVEEVDDESIKFSIIGRPNVGKSTLFNSMIGQAKSIVSEIPGTTRDSVDSKFEYKNNDYKIVDTAGIRRKGKIGKEIEYFSVLRTIKAISESHISLLVIDSTENVTLQDQHIAGLIRESGNGCVLVMNKLDLIDKEKIKEKEIIEKLKFFPGIPLVYTSAKLKSGMSEMLKELISVNRRYRQNFSDDEIWKNILNIISSNMPPSKGKRRVYPTSAKQIGSNPPKIQIKFHNAELVHFSYKRYIENELRNIFDLRGVPLQLEILEK
;
A
#
# COMPACT_ATOMS: atom_id res chain seq x y z
N MET A 1 -23.34 -9.81 19.20
CA MET A 1 -22.88 -8.41 19.26
C MET A 1 -22.91 -7.87 17.85
N PRO A 2 -23.25 -6.60 17.59
CA PRO A 2 -23.36 -6.13 16.22
C PRO A 2 -21.95 -6.21 15.60
N ASN A 3 -21.81 -7.01 14.54
CA ASN A 3 -20.62 -7.00 13.70
C ASN A 3 -20.54 -5.59 13.10
N GLU A 4 -19.69 -4.74 13.68
CA GLU A 4 -19.34 -3.45 13.10
C GLU A 4 -18.58 -3.73 11.80
N PHE A 5 -19.25 -3.51 10.67
CA PHE A 5 -18.69 -3.64 9.33
C PHE A 5 -17.50 -2.68 9.19
N LYS A 6 -16.28 -3.21 9.08
CA LYS A 6 -15.08 -2.43 8.79
C LYS A 6 -15.04 -2.09 7.31
N VAL A 7 -15.07 -0.81 6.94
CA VAL A 7 -14.91 -0.35 5.54
C VAL A 7 -13.42 -0.12 5.18
N SER A 8 -12.52 -0.30 6.14
CA SER A 8 -11.10 0.02 6.03
C SER A 8 -10.24 -1.20 5.66
N THR A 9 -9.15 -0.98 4.94
CA THR A 9 -8.15 -2.04 4.66
C THR A 9 -7.56 -2.55 5.98
N PRO A 10 -7.69 -3.84 6.33
CA PRO A 10 -7.23 -4.34 7.62
C PRO A 10 -5.70 -4.35 7.72
N ILE A 11 -5.17 -3.94 8.87
CA ILE A 11 -3.75 -4.02 9.20
C ILE A 11 -3.49 -5.26 10.05
N ILE A 12 -2.67 -6.18 9.56
CA ILE A 12 -2.28 -7.41 10.25
C ILE A 12 -0.82 -7.29 10.68
N THR A 13 -0.55 -7.38 11.98
CA THR A 13 0.82 -7.27 12.50
C THR A 13 1.35 -8.60 13.00
N ILE A 14 2.50 -9.03 12.48
CA ILE A 14 3.25 -10.19 12.94
C ILE A 14 4.13 -9.78 14.12
N CYS A 15 3.98 -10.48 15.23
CA CYS A 15 4.65 -10.22 16.50
C CYS A 15 5.24 -11.52 17.09
N GLY A 16 6.25 -11.40 17.93
CA GLY A 16 6.90 -12.53 18.60
C GLY A 16 8.40 -12.31 18.81
N ARG A 17 9.01 -13.12 19.69
CA ARG A 17 10.44 -13.00 20.02
C ARG A 17 11.35 -13.20 18.79
N PRO A 18 12.62 -12.78 18.81
CA PRO A 18 13.56 -13.05 17.71
C PRO A 18 13.62 -14.53 17.30
N ASN A 19 13.91 -14.79 16.02
CA ASN A 19 14.17 -16.14 15.45
C ASN A 19 13.00 -17.16 15.45
N VAL A 20 11.77 -16.77 15.81
CA VAL A 20 10.57 -17.63 15.66
C VAL A 20 10.08 -17.79 14.21
N GLY A 21 10.70 -17.10 13.25
CA GLY A 21 10.36 -17.19 11.82
C GLY A 21 9.36 -16.15 11.30
N LYS A 22 9.22 -15.00 11.99
CA LYS A 22 8.37 -13.86 11.55
C LYS A 22 8.68 -13.39 10.13
N SER A 23 9.94 -13.13 9.81
CA SER A 23 10.32 -12.67 8.47
C SER A 23 10.12 -13.74 7.40
N THR A 24 10.22 -15.02 7.75
CA THR A 24 9.88 -16.14 6.86
C THR A 24 8.37 -16.15 6.57
N LEU A 25 7.54 -15.96 7.59
CA LEU A 25 6.09 -15.84 7.43
C LEU A 25 5.70 -14.61 6.62
N PHE A 26 6.29 -13.45 6.93
CA PHE A 26 6.12 -12.20 6.19
C PHE A 26 6.40 -12.39 4.71
N ASN A 27 7.58 -12.93 4.37
CA ASN A 27 7.98 -13.19 2.98
C ASN A 27 7.08 -14.20 2.28
N ARG A 28 6.52 -15.17 3.01
CA ARG A 28 5.58 -16.13 2.43
C ARG A 28 4.24 -15.49 2.11
N LEU A 29 3.72 -14.67 3.02
CA LEU A 29 2.44 -13.97 2.85
C LEU A 29 2.53 -12.90 1.76
N THR A 30 3.66 -12.20 1.64
CA THR A 30 3.91 -11.24 0.55
C THR A 30 4.24 -11.93 -0.79
N GLY A 31 4.86 -13.10 -0.76
CA GLY A 31 5.40 -13.80 -1.93
C GLY A 31 4.39 -14.42 -2.91
N ARG A 32 3.08 -14.42 -2.62
CA ARG A 32 2.05 -14.93 -3.55
C ARG A 32 1.78 -13.98 -4.72
N ARG A 33 2.18 -12.71 -4.64
CA ARG A 33 2.35 -11.83 -5.80
C ARG A 33 3.62 -11.01 -5.57
N LYS A 34 4.70 -11.28 -6.33
CA LYS A 34 5.74 -10.27 -6.54
C LYS A 34 5.10 -9.08 -7.25
N SER A 35 4.44 -8.19 -6.51
CA SER A 35 4.50 -6.77 -6.86
C SER A 35 5.99 -6.46 -6.85
N ILE A 36 6.50 -6.09 -8.01
CA ILE A 36 7.91 -5.89 -8.28
C ILE A 36 8.45 -4.96 -7.19
N VAL A 37 9.24 -5.50 -6.26
CA VAL A 37 10.10 -4.70 -5.40
C VAL A 37 10.98 -3.93 -6.37
N SER A 38 10.68 -2.64 -6.53
CA SER A 38 11.58 -1.79 -7.27
C SER A 38 12.83 -1.70 -6.41
N GLU A 39 13.92 -2.29 -6.89
CA GLU A 39 15.27 -2.03 -6.37
C GLU A 39 15.58 -0.55 -6.67
N ILE A 40 15.06 0.35 -5.84
CA ILE A 40 15.48 1.75 -5.82
C ILE A 40 16.77 1.77 -5.00
N PRO A 41 17.93 2.06 -5.61
CA PRO A 41 19.17 2.22 -4.85
C PRO A 41 19.01 3.40 -3.89
N GLY A 42 19.10 3.14 -2.58
CA GLY A 42 18.96 4.16 -1.54
C GLY A 42 17.69 4.06 -0.68
N THR A 43 16.77 3.14 -0.97
CA THR A 43 15.76 2.72 0.01
C THR A 43 16.35 1.58 0.83
N THR A 44 16.49 1.75 2.14
CA THR A 44 16.97 0.68 3.01
C THR A 44 16.09 -0.56 2.85
N ARG A 45 16.70 -1.74 2.98
CA ARG A 45 16.08 -3.08 3.03
C ARG A 45 15.13 -3.28 4.22
N ASP A 46 14.66 -2.20 4.84
CA ASP A 46 13.84 -2.17 6.05
C ASP A 46 12.34 -2.09 5.72
N SER A 47 11.92 -2.72 4.61
CA SER A 47 10.50 -2.87 4.31
C SER A 47 9.90 -3.86 5.30
N ILE A 48 9.32 -3.36 6.39
CA ILE A 48 8.59 -4.21 7.33
C ILE A 48 7.07 -3.99 7.26
N GLN A 49 6.58 -3.47 6.13
CA GLN A 49 5.16 -3.20 5.87
C GLN A 49 4.89 -3.37 4.36
N THR A 50 3.83 -4.08 3.98
CA THR A 50 3.51 -4.36 2.57
C THR A 50 2.02 -4.60 2.37
N ASN A 51 1.45 -4.03 1.30
CA ASN A 51 0.08 -4.33 0.91
C ASN A 51 0.01 -5.71 0.25
N CYS A 52 -0.89 -6.56 0.74
CA CYS A 52 -1.04 -7.95 0.37
C CYS A 52 -2.46 -8.22 -0.13
N LEU A 53 -2.64 -9.33 -0.85
CA LEU A 53 -3.94 -9.74 -1.39
C LEU A 53 -4.28 -11.16 -0.94
N TRP A 54 -5.49 -11.35 -0.44
CA TRP A 54 -6.10 -12.63 -0.13
C TRP A 54 -7.50 -12.72 -0.73
N ASN A 55 -7.77 -13.69 -1.61
CA ASN A 55 -9.04 -13.80 -2.34
C ASN A 55 -9.50 -12.47 -2.97
N ASP A 56 -8.56 -11.76 -3.61
CA ASP A 56 -8.73 -10.43 -4.21
C ASP A 56 -9.11 -9.29 -3.24
N LYS A 57 -9.01 -9.54 -1.92
CA LYS A 57 -9.17 -8.54 -0.88
C LYS A 57 -7.83 -8.07 -0.36
N SER A 58 -7.67 -6.76 -0.20
CA SER A 58 -6.43 -6.13 0.24
C SER A 58 -6.28 -6.14 1.75
N PHE A 59 -5.06 -6.28 2.24
CA PHE A 59 -4.70 -6.09 3.65
C PHE A 59 -3.25 -5.63 3.77
N ILE A 60 -2.94 -4.87 4.83
CA ILE A 60 -1.58 -4.41 5.09
C ILE A 60 -0.93 -5.38 6.06
N LEU A 61 0.14 -6.02 5.64
CA LEU A 61 0.95 -6.87 6.51
C LEU A 61 2.12 -6.08 7.06
N VAL A 62 2.30 -6.14 8.38
CA VAL A 62 3.37 -5.49 9.11
C VAL A 62 4.17 -6.57 9.84
N ASP A 63 5.48 -6.61 9.69
CA ASP A 63 6.34 -7.34 10.62
C ASP A 63 6.83 -6.32 11.68
N SER A 64 6.56 -6.59 12.95
CA SER A 64 6.92 -5.67 14.02
C SER A 64 8.42 -5.69 14.32
N GLY A 65 9.19 -6.59 13.69
CA GLY A 65 10.54 -6.93 14.12
C GLY A 65 10.52 -7.89 15.33
N GLY A 66 11.67 -8.44 15.70
CA GLY A 66 11.77 -9.17 16.98
C GLY A 66 11.55 -8.20 18.14
N ILE A 67 10.53 -8.45 18.96
CA ILE A 67 10.39 -7.72 20.22
C ILE A 67 11.39 -8.34 21.19
N GLU A 68 12.50 -7.66 21.42
CA GLU A 68 13.44 -8.01 22.48
C GLU A 68 12.92 -7.42 23.79
N THR A 69 12.75 -8.26 24.82
CA THR A 69 12.26 -7.84 26.14
C THR A 69 13.40 -7.50 27.12
N HIS A 70 14.67 -7.62 26.69
CA HIS A 70 15.84 -7.35 27.51
C HIS A 70 16.83 -6.32 26.92
N SER A 71 17.14 -5.31 27.75
CA SER A 71 18.45 -4.66 28.02
C SER A 71 18.81 -3.25 27.46
N ASP A 72 19.18 -2.38 28.42
CA ASP A 72 20.27 -1.39 28.57
C ASP A 72 20.78 -0.47 27.43
N SER A 73 20.21 -0.48 26.21
CA SER A 73 20.70 0.39 25.12
C SER A 73 19.63 1.29 24.49
N GLN A 74 20.00 2.54 24.15
CA GLN A 74 19.13 3.51 23.47
C GLN A 74 18.69 3.06 22.05
N ILE A 75 19.37 2.09 21.45
CA ILE A 75 19.03 1.52 20.14
C ILE A 75 17.86 0.53 20.29
N THR A 76 17.86 -0.27 21.36
CA THR A 76 16.83 -1.26 21.69
C THR A 76 15.49 -0.60 22.00
N GLN A 77 15.49 0.55 22.69
CA GLN A 77 14.27 1.30 23.01
C GLN A 77 13.51 1.75 21.75
N LYS A 78 14.22 2.21 20.71
CA LYS A 78 13.60 2.64 19.43
C LYS A 78 13.00 1.48 18.63
N VAL A 79 13.59 0.28 18.74
CA VAL A 79 13.05 -0.94 18.10
C VAL A 79 11.75 -1.34 18.80
N ILE A 80 11.76 -1.30 20.14
CA ILE A 80 10.59 -1.54 20.98
C ILE A 80 9.47 -0.55 20.62
N ASP A 81 9.73 0.76 20.64
CA ASP A 81 8.73 1.79 20.33
C ASP A 81 8.08 1.56 18.94
N LYS A 82 8.87 1.21 17.93
CA LYS A 82 8.38 0.89 16.56
C LYS A 82 7.52 -0.37 16.50
N SER A 83 7.87 -1.42 17.26
CA SER A 83 7.05 -2.63 17.37
C SER A 83 5.71 -2.32 18.04
N TYR A 84 5.73 -1.53 19.12
CA TYR A 84 4.53 -1.12 19.86
C TYR A 84 3.57 -0.29 19.01
N GLU A 85 4.08 0.63 18.19
CA GLU A 85 3.27 1.43 17.27
C GLU A 85 2.55 0.57 16.24
N SER A 86 3.28 -0.37 15.61
CA SER A 86 2.72 -1.29 14.63
C SER A 86 1.57 -2.11 15.24
N ILE A 87 1.76 -2.56 16.47
CA ILE A 87 0.75 -3.31 17.22
C ILE A 87 -0.43 -2.41 17.61
N ASN A 88 -0.19 -1.14 17.96
CA ASN A 88 -1.24 -0.15 18.27
C ASN A 88 -2.03 0.33 17.05
N GLU A 89 -1.54 0.17 15.83
CA GLU A 89 -2.30 0.45 14.60
C GLU A 89 -2.92 -0.81 13.96
N ALA A 90 -2.51 -2.01 14.38
CA ALA A 90 -3.05 -3.29 13.87
C ALA A 90 -4.57 -3.42 14.06
N ASP A 91 -5.27 -3.98 13.07
CA ASP A 91 -6.62 -4.50 13.26
C ASP A 91 -6.59 -5.90 13.88
N HIS A 92 -5.50 -6.63 13.67
CA HIS A 92 -5.30 -8.00 14.16
C HIS A 92 -3.81 -8.30 14.40
N ILE A 93 -3.52 -9.10 15.43
CA ILE A 93 -2.14 -9.47 15.79
C ILE A 93 -1.93 -10.98 15.55
N LEU A 94 -0.89 -11.31 14.79
CA LEU A 94 -0.38 -12.68 14.67
C LEU A 94 0.78 -12.86 15.65
N PHE A 95 0.53 -13.53 16.77
CA PHE A 95 1.55 -13.82 17.77
C PHE A 95 2.25 -15.15 17.43
N VAL A 96 3.46 -15.06 16.88
CA VAL A 96 4.23 -16.19 16.36
C VAL A 96 5.16 -16.75 17.44
N VAL A 97 5.03 -18.05 17.68
CA VAL A 97 5.90 -18.84 18.57
C VAL A 97 6.58 -19.96 17.78
N ASP A 98 7.61 -20.58 18.36
CA ASP A 98 8.41 -21.61 17.71
C ASP A 98 8.14 -22.97 18.35
N ALA A 99 7.60 -23.92 17.57
CA ALA A 99 7.32 -25.27 18.03
C ALA A 99 8.58 -26.03 18.49
N THR A 100 9.76 -25.67 17.97
CA THR A 100 11.01 -26.40 18.26
C THR A 100 11.62 -26.02 19.61
N SER A 101 11.40 -24.79 20.07
CA SER A 101 11.93 -24.31 21.34
C SER A 101 10.93 -24.43 22.50
N GLY A 102 9.66 -24.69 22.20
CA GLY A 102 8.58 -24.53 23.16
C GLY A 102 8.37 -23.05 23.57
N ILE A 103 7.58 -22.86 24.63
CA ILE A 103 7.29 -21.54 25.22
C ILE A 103 8.47 -21.06 26.05
N THR A 104 8.84 -19.79 25.86
CA THR A 104 9.90 -19.13 26.62
C THR A 104 9.34 -18.00 27.50
N ASN A 105 10.15 -17.52 28.46
CA ASN A 105 9.79 -16.36 29.26
C ASN A 105 9.55 -15.10 28.39
N GLU A 106 10.37 -14.89 27.35
CA GLU A 106 10.21 -13.79 26.41
C GLU A 106 8.82 -13.82 25.74
N ASP A 107 8.34 -15.01 25.33
CA ASP A 107 7.00 -15.16 24.75
C ASP A 107 5.91 -14.71 25.74
N THR A 108 6.04 -15.07 27.02
CA THR A 108 5.08 -14.65 28.06
C THR A 108 5.12 -13.15 28.34
N GLU A 109 6.30 -12.53 28.28
CA GLU A 109 6.48 -11.09 28.48
C GLU A 109 5.89 -10.29 27.31
N ILE A 110 6.17 -10.69 26.08
CA ILE A 110 5.58 -10.09 24.87
C ILE A 110 4.06 -10.26 24.91
N LEU A 111 3.57 -11.43 25.30
CA LEU A 111 2.12 -11.67 25.40
C LEU A 111 1.45 -10.76 26.43
N ARG A 112 2.07 -10.53 27.59
CA ARG A 112 1.58 -9.59 28.61
C ARG A 112 1.49 -8.16 28.09
N ILE A 113 2.41 -7.78 27.21
CA ILE A 113 2.42 -6.46 26.58
C ILE A 113 1.25 -6.34 25.60
N ILE A 114 1.13 -7.27 24.64
CA ILE A 114 0.11 -7.18 23.58
C ILE A 114 -1.31 -7.38 24.12
N ARG A 115 -1.49 -8.14 25.21
CA ARG A 115 -2.80 -8.29 25.87
C ARG A 115 -3.36 -7.01 26.49
N LYS A 116 -2.51 -6.03 26.79
CA LYS A 116 -2.98 -4.71 27.26
C LYS A 116 -3.62 -3.90 26.14
N ILE A 117 -3.43 -4.32 24.89
CA ILE A 117 -3.95 -3.67 23.71
C ILE A 117 -5.27 -4.39 23.36
N ASP A 118 -6.37 -3.63 23.32
CA ASP A 118 -7.75 -4.10 23.11
C ASP A 118 -7.96 -4.56 21.65
N LYS A 119 -7.32 -5.68 21.27
CA LYS A 119 -7.26 -6.21 19.90
C LYS A 119 -7.30 -7.74 19.86
N GLU A 120 -7.80 -8.27 18.75
CA GLU A 120 -7.79 -9.72 18.49
C GLU A 120 -6.36 -10.23 18.23
N ILE A 121 -6.04 -11.38 18.82
CA ILE A 121 -4.73 -12.02 18.74
C ILE A 121 -4.93 -13.46 18.31
N THR A 122 -4.30 -13.86 17.20
CA THR A 122 -4.19 -15.26 16.80
C THR A 122 -2.82 -15.79 17.16
N LEU A 123 -2.78 -16.89 17.92
CA LEU A 123 -1.56 -17.65 18.18
C LEU A 123 -1.16 -18.43 16.91
N VAL A 124 0.08 -18.26 16.48
CA VAL A 124 0.65 -18.93 15.31
C VAL A 124 1.86 -19.76 15.75
N ILE A 125 1.76 -21.08 15.66
CA ILE A 125 2.82 -22.00 16.08
C ILE A 125 3.61 -22.37 14.83
N ASN A 126 4.80 -21.79 14.68
CA ASN A 126 5.63 -21.94 13.49
C ASN A 126 6.67 -23.06 13.62
N LYS A 127 7.24 -23.46 12.48
CA LYS A 127 8.20 -24.57 12.33
C LYS A 127 7.60 -25.95 12.65
N VAL A 128 6.32 -26.15 12.37
CA VAL A 128 5.67 -27.47 12.45
C VAL A 128 5.91 -28.21 11.13
N ASP A 129 7.07 -28.87 11.03
CA ASP A 129 7.52 -29.51 9.78
C ASP A 129 7.21 -31.02 9.72
N ASN A 130 6.88 -31.65 10.85
CA ASN A 130 6.64 -33.08 10.99
C ASN A 130 5.58 -33.39 12.07
N SER A 131 4.94 -34.57 11.96
CA SER A 131 3.84 -35.00 12.84
C SER A 131 4.24 -35.14 14.32
N SER A 132 5.50 -35.42 14.64
CA SER A 132 5.96 -35.48 16.04
C SER A 132 5.97 -34.10 16.74
N ARG A 133 5.92 -32.99 15.99
CA ARG A 133 5.77 -31.65 16.57
C ARG A 133 4.32 -31.28 16.84
N GLU A 134 3.34 -32.07 16.38
CA GLU A 134 1.93 -31.87 16.70
C GLU A 134 1.59 -32.34 18.12
N GLU A 135 2.35 -33.30 18.67
CA GLU A 135 2.11 -33.87 20.00
C GLU A 135 2.44 -32.90 21.16
N ASN A 136 3.34 -31.94 20.96
CA ASN A 136 3.73 -30.93 21.97
C ASN A 136 2.92 -29.62 21.90
N ILE A 137 1.82 -29.59 21.16
CA ILE A 137 0.99 -28.39 20.99
C ILE A 137 0.18 -28.08 22.26
N SER A 138 -0.15 -29.11 23.05
CA SER A 138 -0.93 -28.95 24.28
C SER A 138 -0.28 -27.97 25.28
N ASP A 139 1.05 -27.86 25.26
CA ASP A 139 1.80 -26.94 26.12
C ASP A 139 1.47 -25.47 25.82
N PHE A 140 1.15 -25.14 24.55
CA PHE A 140 0.87 -23.77 24.12
C PHE A 140 -0.48 -23.23 24.61
N PHE A 141 -1.40 -24.10 25.08
CA PHE A 141 -2.66 -23.66 25.69
C PHE A 141 -2.45 -22.79 26.93
N VAL A 142 -1.31 -22.92 27.62
CA VAL A 142 -0.99 -22.09 28.80
C VAL A 142 -0.91 -20.60 28.45
N LEU A 143 -0.67 -20.26 27.18
CA LEU A 143 -0.71 -18.88 26.71
C LEU A 143 -2.13 -18.31 26.74
N GLY A 144 -3.18 -19.12 26.81
CA GLY A 144 -4.57 -18.66 26.92
C GLY A 144 -5.06 -17.90 25.69
N LEU A 145 -4.63 -18.34 24.50
CA LEU A 145 -5.03 -17.79 23.19
C LEU A 145 -5.82 -18.80 22.34
N GLY A 146 -6.25 -19.93 22.92
CA GLY A 146 -6.88 -21.05 22.21
C GLY A 146 -5.87 -22.05 21.68
N GLU A 147 -6.31 -22.91 20.75
CA GLU A 147 -5.50 -24.03 20.21
C GLU A 147 -4.31 -23.56 19.35
N GLY A 148 -4.39 -22.34 18.82
CA GLY A 148 -3.40 -21.80 17.90
C GLY A 148 -3.45 -22.43 16.50
N ILE A 149 -2.74 -21.84 15.55
CA ILE A 149 -2.67 -22.32 14.17
C ILE A 149 -1.25 -22.78 13.86
N ASN A 150 -1.13 -24.06 13.51
CA ASN A 150 0.14 -24.67 13.18
C ASN A 150 0.55 -24.31 11.76
N ILE A 151 1.77 -23.83 11.59
CA ILE A 151 2.31 -23.53 10.28
C ILE A 151 3.76 -24.01 10.13
N SER A 152 4.16 -24.22 8.89
CA SER A 152 5.55 -24.15 8.49
C SER A 152 5.70 -23.00 7.51
N ALA A 153 6.16 -21.84 7.98
CA ALA A 153 6.36 -20.68 7.10
C ALA A 153 7.39 -20.96 5.98
N TYR A 154 8.35 -21.85 6.23
CA TYR A 154 9.36 -22.23 5.25
C TYR A 154 8.78 -23.15 4.16
N HIS A 155 8.03 -24.19 4.53
CA HIS A 155 7.46 -25.15 3.58
C HIS A 155 6.11 -24.70 3.00
N GLY A 156 5.37 -23.86 3.71
CA GLY A 156 4.05 -23.32 3.33
C GLY A 156 2.85 -24.02 3.93
N ASN A 157 3.06 -25.03 4.78
CA ASN A 157 1.98 -25.76 5.44
C ASN A 157 1.23 -24.86 6.42
N GLY A 158 -0.11 -25.02 6.51
CA GLY A 158 -0.97 -24.26 7.42
C GLY A 158 -1.19 -22.78 7.07
N ILE A 159 -0.52 -22.26 6.03
CA ILE A 159 -0.68 -20.85 5.62
C ILE A 159 -2.10 -20.57 5.11
N PHE A 160 -2.72 -21.53 4.43
CA PHE A 160 -4.11 -21.38 3.96
C PHE A 160 -5.09 -21.33 5.13
N ASP A 161 -4.92 -22.21 6.12
CA ASP A 161 -5.76 -22.27 7.32
C ASP A 161 -5.59 -21.01 8.17
N LEU A 162 -4.35 -20.52 8.31
CA LEU A 162 -4.05 -19.23 8.94
C LEU A 162 -4.83 -18.10 8.26
N MET A 163 -4.76 -17.98 6.94
CA MET A 163 -5.44 -16.89 6.25
C MET A 163 -6.97 -17.02 6.25
N ASN A 164 -7.51 -18.24 6.22
CA ASN A 164 -8.95 -18.47 6.38
C ASN A 164 -9.44 -18.10 7.78
N SER A 165 -8.64 -18.32 8.82
CA SER A 165 -8.99 -17.89 10.18
C SER A 165 -9.13 -16.37 10.32
N LEU A 166 -8.59 -15.62 9.36
CA LEU A 166 -8.62 -14.16 9.29
C LEU A 166 -9.67 -13.66 8.31
N GLU A 167 -10.49 -14.55 7.73
CA GLU A 167 -11.43 -14.20 6.66
C GLU A 167 -12.45 -13.14 7.10
N HIS A 168 -12.84 -13.14 8.38
CA HIS A 168 -13.74 -12.15 8.96
C HIS A 168 -13.19 -10.73 8.88
N LEU A 169 -11.86 -10.55 8.90
CA LEU A 169 -11.22 -9.23 8.77
C LEU A 169 -11.40 -8.65 7.36
N PHE A 170 -11.58 -9.51 6.36
CA PHE A 170 -11.74 -9.12 4.97
C PHE A 170 -13.23 -9.02 4.55
N SER A 171 -14.17 -9.31 5.44
CA SER A 171 -15.61 -9.26 5.13
C SER A 171 -16.13 -7.83 5.09
N VAL A 172 -15.94 -7.16 3.96
CA VAL A 172 -16.50 -5.84 3.67
C VAL A 172 -17.34 -5.96 2.41
N GLU A 173 -18.61 -5.58 2.50
CA GLU A 173 -19.39 -5.26 1.31
C GLU A 173 -18.92 -3.90 0.80
N GLU A 174 -18.34 -3.87 -0.40
CA GLU A 174 -18.13 -2.62 -1.11
C GLU A 174 -19.50 -2.01 -1.42
N VAL A 175 -19.92 -1.02 -0.63
CA VAL A 175 -20.98 -0.13 -1.05
C VAL A 175 -20.46 0.59 -2.29
N ASP A 176 -21.20 0.46 -3.40
CA ASP A 176 -20.88 1.10 -4.67
C ASP A 176 -20.93 2.63 -4.47
N ASP A 177 -19.76 3.18 -4.14
CA ASP A 177 -19.55 4.59 -3.88
C ASP A 177 -18.91 5.18 -5.14
N GLU A 178 -19.75 5.80 -5.97
CA GLU A 178 -19.33 6.44 -7.21
C GLU A 178 -18.42 7.67 -6.98
N SER A 179 -18.23 8.09 -5.72
CA SER A 179 -17.35 9.20 -5.41
C SER A 179 -15.90 8.96 -5.84
N ILE A 180 -15.23 10.06 -6.16
CA ILE A 180 -13.80 10.09 -6.42
C ILE A 180 -13.10 9.95 -5.07
N LYS A 181 -12.66 8.73 -4.75
CA LYS A 181 -11.89 8.39 -3.55
C LYS A 181 -10.42 8.79 -3.73
N PHE A 182 -9.93 9.75 -2.95
CA PHE A 182 -8.54 10.20 -3.03
C PHE A 182 -7.92 10.47 -1.65
N SER A 183 -6.59 10.49 -1.61
CA SER A 183 -5.79 10.79 -0.42
C SER A 183 -4.87 11.99 -0.64
N ILE A 184 -4.56 12.76 0.41
CA ILE A 184 -3.56 13.85 0.37
C ILE A 184 -2.33 13.40 1.14
N ILE A 185 -1.24 13.14 0.43
CA ILE A 185 -0.04 12.48 0.97
C ILE A 185 1.18 13.35 0.73
N GLY A 186 2.18 13.26 1.60
CA GLY A 186 3.44 13.97 1.46
C GLY A 186 4.15 14.10 2.80
N ARG A 187 5.37 14.62 2.78
CA ARG A 187 6.17 14.84 4.00
C ARG A 187 5.50 15.77 5.01
N PRO A 188 5.91 15.75 6.29
CA PRO A 188 5.50 16.77 7.26
C PRO A 188 5.73 18.19 6.71
N ASN A 189 4.86 19.14 7.10
CA ASN A 189 5.00 20.57 6.82
C ASN A 189 4.95 21.02 5.34
N VAL A 190 4.72 20.13 4.38
CA VAL A 190 4.49 20.50 2.95
C VAL A 190 3.16 21.23 2.70
N GLY A 191 2.32 21.37 3.73
CA GLY A 191 1.07 22.14 3.68
C GLY A 191 -0.20 21.33 3.38
N LYS A 192 -0.21 20.02 3.64
CA LYS A 192 -1.39 19.13 3.45
C LYS A 192 -2.66 19.65 4.13
N SER A 193 -2.57 20.07 5.39
CA SER A 193 -3.73 20.59 6.14
C SER A 193 -4.26 21.90 5.60
N THR A 194 -3.36 22.79 5.18
CA THR A 194 -3.74 24.03 4.49
C THR A 194 -4.41 23.72 3.16
N LEU A 195 -3.87 22.75 2.40
CA LEU A 195 -4.42 22.33 1.11
C LEU A 195 -5.83 21.74 1.26
N PHE A 196 -6.01 20.86 2.24
CA PHE A 196 -7.31 20.28 2.60
C PHE A 196 -8.34 21.38 2.93
N ASN A 197 -8.01 22.29 3.85
CA ASN A 197 -8.94 23.36 4.25
C ASN A 197 -9.28 24.29 3.07
N SER A 198 -8.29 24.63 2.24
CA SER A 198 -8.50 25.45 1.05
C SER A 198 -9.38 24.77 0.00
N MET A 199 -9.28 23.44 -0.12
CA MET A 199 -10.12 22.64 -1.01
C MET A 199 -11.56 22.55 -0.51
N ILE A 200 -11.76 22.29 0.79
CA ILE A 200 -13.09 22.29 1.42
C ILE A 200 -13.74 23.67 1.28
N GLY A 201 -12.97 24.76 1.38
CA GLY A 201 -13.45 26.11 1.12
C GLY A 201 -13.89 26.39 -0.34
N GLN A 202 -13.61 25.49 -1.29
CA GLN A 202 -14.12 25.54 -2.67
C GLN A 202 -15.30 24.60 -2.92
N ALA A 203 -15.68 23.76 -1.94
CA ALA A 203 -16.81 22.87 -2.06
C ALA A 203 -18.13 23.66 -2.13
N LYS A 204 -19.07 23.18 -2.95
CA LYS A 204 -20.43 23.76 -3.01
C LYS A 204 -21.23 23.41 -1.75
N SER A 205 -21.03 22.20 -1.25
CA SER A 205 -21.71 21.62 -0.09
C SER A 205 -20.75 20.64 0.60
N ILE A 206 -20.73 20.65 1.93
CA ILE A 206 -20.09 19.60 2.73
C ILE A 206 -21.20 18.63 3.09
N VAL A 207 -21.09 17.39 2.61
CA VAL A 207 -22.02 16.33 3.00
C VAL A 207 -21.45 15.67 4.25
N SER A 208 -22.34 15.42 5.22
CA SER A 208 -22.07 14.96 6.59
C SER A 208 -20.87 14.00 6.75
N GLU A 209 -20.19 14.13 7.88
CA GLU A 209 -19.41 13.04 8.47
C GLU A 209 -20.36 11.86 8.68
N ILE A 210 -19.98 10.63 8.31
CA ILE A 210 -20.74 9.44 8.71
C ILE A 210 -20.18 9.03 10.07
N PRO A 211 -20.89 9.28 11.19
CA PRO A 211 -20.45 8.80 12.48
C PRO A 211 -20.76 7.29 12.51
N GLY A 212 -19.75 6.43 12.50
CA GLY A 212 -19.99 4.98 12.60
C GLY A 212 -18.94 4.04 12.00
N THR A 213 -17.92 4.51 11.29
CA THR A 213 -16.83 3.63 10.81
C THR A 213 -15.67 3.64 11.80
N THR A 214 -15.66 2.64 12.67
CA THR A 214 -14.67 2.26 13.69
C THR A 214 -13.44 3.17 13.91
N ARG A 215 -13.46 3.78 15.11
CA ARG A 215 -12.40 4.30 16.01
C ARG A 215 -11.35 5.31 15.52
N ASP A 216 -10.92 5.39 14.25
CA ASP A 216 -9.81 6.32 13.90
C ASP A 216 -9.84 7.04 12.53
N SER A 217 -10.66 6.64 11.55
CA SER A 217 -10.74 7.35 10.26
C SER A 217 -12.04 8.15 10.11
N VAL A 218 -11.90 9.48 10.07
CA VAL A 218 -12.96 10.40 9.62
C VAL A 218 -12.74 10.63 8.12
N ASP A 219 -13.56 10.02 7.27
CA ASP A 219 -13.58 10.35 5.85
C ASP A 219 -14.41 11.62 5.63
N SER A 220 -13.94 12.55 4.80
CA SER A 220 -14.70 13.75 4.46
C SER A 220 -15.31 13.61 3.06
N LYS A 221 -16.62 13.76 2.94
CA LYS A 221 -17.34 13.82 1.66
C LYS A 221 -17.68 15.26 1.28
N PHE A 222 -17.47 15.63 0.02
CA PHE A 222 -17.85 16.95 -0.48
C PHE A 222 -18.22 16.91 -1.95
N GLU A 223 -19.03 17.87 -2.40
CA GLU A 223 -19.44 17.98 -3.79
C GLU A 223 -18.69 19.13 -4.49
N TYR A 224 -18.15 18.86 -5.68
CA TYR A 224 -17.58 19.88 -6.56
C TYR A 224 -17.86 19.58 -8.04
N LYS A 225 -18.46 20.55 -8.75
CA LYS A 225 -18.85 20.43 -10.17
C LYS A 225 -19.61 19.13 -10.49
N ASN A 226 -20.62 18.79 -9.68
CA ASN A 226 -21.49 17.62 -9.85
C ASN A 226 -20.73 16.28 -9.78
N ASN A 227 -19.58 16.24 -9.11
CA ASN A 227 -18.89 15.01 -8.76
C ASN A 227 -18.82 14.95 -7.24
N ASP A 228 -19.09 13.77 -6.69
CA ASP A 228 -18.88 13.47 -5.29
C ASP A 228 -17.43 13.11 -5.05
N TYR A 229 -16.86 13.64 -3.98
CA TYR A 229 -15.48 13.39 -3.59
C TYR A 229 -15.45 12.78 -2.20
N LYS A 230 -14.57 11.81 -2.01
CA LYS A 230 -14.29 11.21 -0.71
C LYS A 230 -12.79 11.31 -0.42
N ILE A 231 -12.44 12.06 0.62
CA ILE A 231 -11.06 12.17 1.08
C ILE A 231 -10.85 11.13 2.17
N VAL A 232 -9.89 10.24 1.95
CA VAL A 232 -9.48 9.19 2.88
C VAL A 232 -8.55 9.77 3.95
N ASP A 233 -8.70 9.29 5.18
CA ASP A 233 -7.83 9.59 6.33
C ASP A 233 -7.64 11.11 6.61
N THR A 234 -8.76 11.81 6.84
CA THR A 234 -8.69 13.26 7.15
C THR A 234 -8.32 13.55 8.61
N ALA A 235 -8.35 12.54 9.48
CA ALA A 235 -8.02 12.69 10.90
C ALA A 235 -6.55 13.10 11.12
N GLY A 236 -5.60 12.52 10.37
CA GLY A 236 -4.19 12.91 10.42
C GLY A 236 -3.92 14.33 9.92
N ILE A 237 -4.76 14.83 9.01
CA ILE A 237 -4.69 16.19 8.46
C ILE A 237 -5.28 17.22 9.45
N ARG A 238 -6.39 16.89 10.12
CA ARG A 238 -7.09 17.77 11.07
C ARG A 238 -6.39 17.88 12.44
N ARG A 239 -5.84 16.78 12.99
CA ARG A 239 -5.15 16.77 14.30
C ARG A 239 -3.89 17.66 14.33
N LYS A 240 -3.17 17.78 13.20
CA LYS A 240 -1.95 18.62 13.06
C LYS A 240 -2.20 20.14 13.14
N GLY A 241 -3.46 20.59 13.10
CA GLY A 241 -3.80 22.01 13.28
C GLY A 241 -3.82 22.48 14.74
N LYS A 242 -3.78 21.57 15.73
CA LYS A 242 -4.01 21.91 17.15
C LYS A 242 -2.97 21.38 18.16
N ILE A 243 -2.12 20.42 17.82
CA ILE A 243 -1.23 19.76 18.81
C ILE A 243 0.22 19.75 18.32
N GLY A 244 1.13 20.05 19.24
CA GLY A 244 2.58 20.16 19.03
C GLY A 244 3.29 18.84 18.68
N LYS A 245 4.60 18.99 18.47
CA LYS A 245 5.65 18.13 17.90
C LYS A 245 5.77 16.65 18.32
N GLU A 246 4.85 16.06 19.07
CA GLU A 246 5.06 14.72 19.61
C GLU A 246 4.46 13.59 18.75
N ILE A 247 5.36 12.71 18.33
CA ILE A 247 5.24 11.46 17.57
C ILE A 247 5.05 11.62 16.05
N GLU A 248 6.15 12.00 15.39
CA GLU A 248 6.34 11.98 13.93
C GLU A 248 6.39 10.56 13.32
N TYR A 249 6.50 9.52 14.15
CA TYR A 249 6.69 8.12 13.72
C TYR A 249 5.44 7.48 13.09
N PHE A 250 4.25 8.07 13.31
CA PHE A 250 2.94 7.68 12.76
C PHE A 250 2.76 7.88 11.23
N SER A 251 3.81 8.10 10.44
CA SER A 251 3.65 8.66 9.08
C SER A 251 3.65 7.66 7.92
N VAL A 252 4.08 6.41 8.09
CA VAL A 252 4.20 5.43 6.98
C VAL A 252 2.99 4.50 6.88
N LEU A 253 2.58 3.84 7.97
CA LEU A 253 1.39 2.97 7.97
C LEU A 253 0.12 3.71 7.56
N ARG A 254 -0.09 4.90 8.11
CA ARG A 254 -1.20 5.77 7.71
C ARG A 254 -1.14 6.17 6.26
N THR A 255 0.08 6.44 5.74
CA THR A 255 0.26 6.68 4.31
C THR A 255 -0.12 5.45 3.50
N ILE A 256 0.36 4.26 3.85
CA ILE A 256 0.04 3.01 3.15
C ILE A 256 -1.48 2.74 3.20
N LYS A 257 -2.12 2.92 4.35
CA LYS A 257 -3.57 2.78 4.53
C LYS A 257 -4.36 3.79 3.69
N ALA A 258 -3.97 5.06 3.74
CA ALA A 258 -4.60 6.10 2.93
C ALA A 258 -4.44 5.83 1.42
N ILE A 259 -3.30 5.28 0.99
CA ILE A 259 -3.08 4.83 -0.38
C ILE A 259 -4.03 3.66 -0.68
N SER A 260 -4.02 2.59 0.13
CA SER A 260 -4.81 1.38 -0.16
C SER A 260 -6.32 1.60 -0.19
N GLU A 261 -6.82 2.60 0.54
CA GLU A 261 -8.24 2.97 0.60
C GLU A 261 -8.64 4.04 -0.44
N SER A 262 -7.67 4.56 -1.22
CA SER A 262 -7.92 5.57 -2.25
C SER A 262 -7.65 5.04 -3.66
N HIS A 263 -8.33 5.59 -4.65
CA HIS A 263 -8.01 5.32 -6.06
C HIS A 263 -6.87 6.22 -6.56
N ILE A 264 -6.81 7.44 -6.03
CA ILE A 264 -5.87 8.48 -6.47
C ILE A 264 -5.19 9.11 -5.26
N SER A 265 -3.89 9.36 -5.36
CA SER A 265 -3.11 10.06 -4.36
C SER A 265 -2.64 11.42 -4.89
N LEU A 266 -2.95 12.47 -4.15
CA LEU A 266 -2.36 13.80 -4.33
C LEU A 266 -1.03 13.83 -3.57
N LEU A 267 0.08 13.69 -4.28
CA LEU A 267 1.41 13.78 -3.70
C LEU A 267 1.82 15.25 -3.58
N VAL A 268 1.82 15.78 -2.36
CA VAL A 268 2.14 17.17 -2.05
C VAL A 268 3.62 17.31 -1.72
N ILE A 269 4.31 18.15 -2.49
CA ILE A 269 5.71 18.51 -2.29
C ILE A 269 5.80 20.02 -2.09
N ASP A 270 6.70 20.46 -1.20
CA ASP A 270 7.00 21.87 -1.01
C ASP A 270 7.80 22.42 -2.21
N SER A 271 7.28 23.46 -2.87
CA SER A 271 7.94 24.10 -4.02
C SER A 271 9.23 24.81 -3.66
N THR A 272 9.44 25.16 -2.40
CA THR A 272 10.69 25.79 -1.96
C THR A 272 11.83 24.79 -1.79
N GLU A 273 11.51 23.48 -1.79
CA GLU A 273 12.46 22.40 -1.61
C GLU A 273 12.57 21.56 -2.88
N ASN A 274 13.73 20.94 -3.08
CA ASN A 274 13.85 19.90 -4.10
C ASN A 274 13.16 18.61 -3.65
N VAL A 275 12.72 17.79 -4.61
CA VAL A 275 12.19 16.44 -4.31
C VAL A 275 13.22 15.65 -3.51
N THR A 276 12.81 15.21 -2.32
CA THR A 276 13.66 14.47 -1.37
C THR A 276 13.59 12.96 -1.62
N LEU A 277 14.40 12.19 -0.89
CA LEU A 277 14.31 10.72 -0.90
C LEU A 277 12.98 10.21 -0.34
N GLN A 278 12.44 10.87 0.69
CA GLN A 278 11.16 10.47 1.27
C GLN A 278 9.99 10.76 0.32
N ASP A 279 10.04 11.84 -0.46
CA ASP A 279 9.05 12.10 -1.52
C ASP A 279 9.08 11.00 -2.60
N GLN A 280 10.29 10.58 -3.01
CA GLN A 280 10.47 9.47 -3.96
C GLN A 280 9.96 8.14 -3.39
N HIS A 281 10.21 7.87 -2.11
CA HIS A 281 9.73 6.66 -1.46
C HIS A 281 8.19 6.63 -1.43
N ILE A 282 7.55 7.73 -1.04
CA ILE A 282 6.08 7.85 -1.06
C ILE A 282 5.53 7.66 -2.47
N ALA A 283 6.13 8.29 -3.48
CA ALA A 283 5.74 8.12 -4.88
C ALA A 283 5.88 6.65 -5.35
N GLY A 284 6.91 5.94 -4.86
CA GLY A 284 7.09 4.50 -5.08
C GLY A 284 5.91 3.70 -4.52
N LEU A 285 5.54 3.94 -3.26
CA LEU A 285 4.39 3.29 -2.60
C LEU A 285 3.07 3.52 -3.35
N ILE A 286 2.83 4.75 -3.82
CA ILE A 286 1.64 5.09 -4.61
C ILE A 286 1.60 4.27 -5.91
N ARG A 287 2.72 4.22 -6.65
CA ARG A 287 2.83 3.47 -7.90
C ARG A 287 2.63 1.97 -7.66
N GLU A 288 3.28 1.41 -6.64
CA GLU A 288 3.26 -0.02 -6.33
C GLU A 288 1.87 -0.47 -5.88
N SER A 289 1.13 0.39 -5.18
CA SER A 289 -0.27 0.13 -4.80
C SER A 289 -1.25 0.21 -5.97
N GLY A 290 -0.80 0.70 -7.13
CA GLY A 290 -1.64 0.84 -8.31
C GLY A 290 -2.51 2.10 -8.29
N ASN A 291 -2.21 3.09 -7.46
CA ASN A 291 -3.00 4.31 -7.35
C ASN A 291 -2.67 5.28 -8.48
N GLY A 292 -3.70 6.00 -8.95
CA GLY A 292 -3.49 7.22 -9.72
C GLY A 292 -2.70 8.24 -8.89
N CYS A 293 -1.97 9.13 -9.53
CA CYS A 293 -1.14 10.13 -8.87
C CYS A 293 -1.25 11.48 -9.57
N VAL A 294 -1.40 12.54 -8.78
CA VAL A 294 -1.22 13.93 -9.21
C VAL A 294 -0.15 14.55 -8.31
N LEU A 295 0.88 15.11 -8.92
CA LEU A 295 1.96 15.77 -8.20
C LEU A 295 1.60 17.23 -7.96
N VAL A 296 1.50 17.62 -6.69
CA VAL A 296 1.08 18.95 -6.26
C VAL A 296 2.28 19.69 -5.66
N MET A 297 2.84 20.64 -6.40
CA MET A 297 3.89 21.54 -5.92
C MET A 297 3.22 22.69 -5.17
N ASN A 298 3.23 22.64 -3.85
CA ASN A 298 2.55 23.60 -2.97
C ASN A 298 3.50 24.70 -2.47
N LYS A 299 2.97 25.77 -1.89
CA LYS A 299 3.70 26.96 -1.43
C LYS A 299 4.38 27.75 -2.54
N LEU A 300 3.78 27.78 -3.74
CA LEU A 300 4.29 28.60 -4.85
C LEU A 300 4.37 30.10 -4.48
N ASP A 301 3.62 30.57 -3.48
CA ASP A 301 3.70 31.95 -2.98
C ASP A 301 5.07 32.32 -2.37
N LEU A 302 5.92 31.34 -2.07
CA LEU A 302 7.23 31.54 -1.46
C LEU A 302 8.39 31.48 -2.47
N ILE A 303 8.13 31.12 -3.73
CA ILE A 303 9.17 30.93 -4.75
C ILE A 303 8.66 31.27 -6.15
N ASP A 304 9.50 31.94 -6.94
CA ASP A 304 9.20 32.19 -8.35
C ASP A 304 9.17 30.87 -9.13
N LYS A 305 8.13 30.66 -9.93
CA LYS A 305 7.95 29.44 -10.73
C LYS A 305 9.16 29.10 -11.61
N GLU A 306 9.84 30.11 -12.13
CA GLU A 306 11.04 29.96 -12.98
C GLU A 306 12.24 29.32 -12.26
N LYS A 307 12.29 29.40 -10.93
CA LYS A 307 13.33 28.77 -10.11
C LYS A 307 13.09 27.27 -9.92
N ILE A 308 11.88 26.78 -10.22
CA ILE A 308 11.52 25.38 -10.06
C ILE A 308 12.03 24.61 -11.27
N LYS A 309 12.98 23.70 -11.03
CA LYS A 309 13.60 22.89 -12.07
C LYS A 309 12.77 21.65 -12.36
N GLU A 310 11.74 21.78 -13.19
CA GLU A 310 10.85 20.66 -13.57
C GLU A 310 11.60 19.44 -14.10
N LYS A 311 12.71 19.64 -14.83
CA LYS A 311 13.55 18.53 -15.32
C LYS A 311 14.12 17.68 -14.18
N GLU A 312 14.57 18.31 -13.08
CA GLU A 312 15.12 17.58 -11.93
C GLU A 312 14.02 16.81 -11.17
N ILE A 313 12.81 17.37 -11.11
CA ILE A 313 11.63 16.71 -10.53
C ILE A 313 11.29 15.44 -11.33
N ILE A 314 11.19 15.59 -12.66
CA ILE A 314 10.89 14.48 -13.57
C ILE A 314 11.97 13.41 -13.49
N GLU A 315 13.25 13.78 -13.42
CA GLU A 315 14.35 12.84 -13.31
C GLU A 315 14.28 12.02 -12.01
N LYS A 316 14.01 12.68 -10.88
CA LYS A 316 13.85 12.02 -9.58
C LYS A 316 12.61 11.12 -9.51
N LEU A 317 11.57 11.42 -10.28
CA LEU A 317 10.32 10.64 -10.35
C LEU A 317 10.20 9.83 -11.65
N LYS A 318 11.30 9.58 -12.37
CA LYS A 318 11.29 8.88 -13.67
C LYS A 318 10.72 7.48 -13.62
N PHE A 319 10.70 6.86 -12.44
CA PHE A 319 10.07 5.56 -12.24
C PHE A 319 8.55 5.65 -12.35
N PHE A 320 7.92 6.81 -12.12
CA PHE A 320 6.48 6.99 -12.30
C PHE A 320 6.23 7.99 -13.45
N PRO A 321 6.39 7.55 -14.72
CA PRO A 321 6.37 8.45 -15.87
C PRO A 321 4.97 9.02 -16.12
N GLY A 322 4.94 10.31 -16.48
CA GLY A 322 3.71 10.99 -16.91
C GLY A 322 2.76 11.36 -15.79
N ILE A 323 3.25 11.52 -14.54
CA ILE A 323 2.45 12.13 -13.46
C ILE A 323 2.13 13.59 -13.83
N PRO A 324 0.85 14.02 -13.81
CA PRO A 324 0.48 15.42 -13.98
C PRO A 324 1.05 16.28 -12.85
N LEU A 325 1.66 17.40 -13.21
CA LEU A 325 2.25 18.37 -12.30
C LEU A 325 1.34 19.59 -12.17
N VAL A 326 0.91 19.91 -10.96
CA VAL A 326 0.08 21.09 -10.67
C VAL A 326 0.76 21.95 -9.62
N TYR A 327 0.79 23.25 -9.86
CA TYR A 327 1.31 24.23 -8.91
C TYR A 327 0.18 24.83 -8.08
N THR A 328 0.39 24.93 -6.78
CA THR A 328 -0.62 25.47 -5.86
C THR A 328 0.02 26.41 -4.83
N SER A 329 -0.79 27.36 -4.36
CA SER A 329 -0.57 28.00 -3.08
C SER A 329 -1.83 27.77 -2.26
N ALA A 330 -1.77 26.78 -1.36
CA ALA A 330 -2.87 26.52 -0.45
C ALA A 330 -3.22 27.76 0.40
N LYS A 331 -2.22 28.56 0.78
CA LYS A 331 -2.38 29.80 1.56
C LYS A 331 -3.16 30.86 0.80
N LEU A 332 -2.83 31.07 -0.48
CA LEU A 332 -3.49 32.05 -1.34
C LEU A 332 -4.71 31.47 -2.08
N LYS A 333 -5.05 30.20 -1.85
CA LYS A 333 -6.10 29.44 -2.56
C LYS A 333 -5.92 29.43 -4.09
N SER A 334 -4.68 29.59 -4.57
CA SER A 334 -4.34 29.58 -6.00
C SER A 334 -4.00 28.16 -6.47
N GLY A 335 -4.34 27.82 -7.71
CA GLY A 335 -4.09 26.51 -8.32
C GLY A 335 -5.06 25.37 -7.93
N MET A 336 -5.96 25.60 -6.96
CA MET A 336 -6.89 24.57 -6.46
C MET A 336 -7.86 24.04 -7.54
N SER A 337 -8.38 24.93 -8.39
CA SER A 337 -9.30 24.54 -9.47
C SER A 337 -8.62 23.68 -10.52
N GLU A 338 -7.35 23.96 -10.83
CA GLU A 338 -6.52 23.16 -11.74
C GLU A 338 -6.23 21.78 -11.14
N MET A 339 -5.86 21.73 -9.86
CA MET A 339 -5.64 20.48 -9.13
C MET A 339 -6.88 19.58 -9.15
N LEU A 340 -8.06 20.13 -8.88
CA LEU A 340 -9.33 19.37 -8.94
C LEU A 340 -9.66 18.90 -10.36
N LYS A 341 -9.37 19.69 -11.40
CA LYS A 341 -9.56 19.28 -12.81
C LYS A 341 -8.64 18.12 -13.19
N GLU A 342 -7.38 18.17 -12.77
CA GLU A 342 -6.44 17.07 -13.01
C GLU A 342 -6.83 15.82 -12.23
N LEU A 343 -7.33 15.96 -11.00
CA LEU A 343 -7.88 14.85 -10.21
C LEU A 343 -9.03 14.14 -10.97
N ILE A 344 -9.99 14.88 -11.53
CA ILE A 344 -11.07 14.32 -12.36
C ILE A 344 -10.50 13.62 -13.60
N SER A 345 -9.53 14.26 -14.28
CA SER A 345 -8.91 13.71 -15.49
C SER A 345 -8.18 12.40 -15.22
N VAL A 346 -7.43 12.32 -14.11
CA VAL A 346 -6.77 11.10 -13.65
C VAL A 346 -7.80 10.04 -13.24
N ASN A 347 -8.89 10.40 -12.55
CA ASN A 347 -9.96 9.45 -12.21
C ASN A 347 -10.60 8.82 -13.46
N ARG A 348 -10.82 9.63 -14.50
CA ARG A 348 -11.36 9.15 -15.77
C ARG A 348 -10.41 8.15 -16.44
N ARG A 349 -9.11 8.44 -16.47
CA ARG A 349 -8.08 7.51 -16.97
C ARG A 349 -7.96 6.26 -16.11
N TYR A 350 -8.12 6.42 -14.79
CA TYR A 350 -8.02 5.35 -13.82
C TYR A 350 -9.09 4.29 -14.05
N ARG A 351 -10.32 4.72 -14.36
CA ARG A 351 -11.50 3.87 -14.61
C ARG A 351 -11.68 3.47 -16.08
N GLN A 352 -10.69 3.68 -16.95
CA GLN A 352 -10.82 3.35 -18.38
C GLN A 352 -10.89 1.84 -18.60
N ASN A 353 -11.81 1.47 -19.51
CA ASN A 353 -11.89 0.12 -20.08
C ASN A 353 -11.47 0.17 -21.55
N PHE A 354 -10.71 -0.84 -21.95
CA PHE A 354 -10.23 -1.04 -23.30
C PHE A 354 -10.78 -2.38 -23.81
N SER A 355 -11.12 -2.44 -25.09
CA SER A 355 -11.56 -3.71 -25.68
C SER A 355 -10.38 -4.68 -25.83
N ASP A 356 -10.63 -5.97 -25.67
CA ASP A 356 -9.61 -7.01 -25.85
C ASP A 356 -8.99 -6.95 -27.26
N ASP A 357 -9.79 -6.62 -28.28
CA ASP A 357 -9.32 -6.43 -29.66
C ASP A 357 -8.36 -5.25 -29.81
N GLU A 358 -8.67 -4.12 -29.17
CA GLU A 358 -7.80 -2.94 -29.16
C GLU A 358 -6.49 -3.23 -28.44
N ILE A 359 -6.54 -3.88 -27.27
CA ILE A 359 -5.36 -4.31 -26.52
C ILE A 359 -4.51 -5.23 -27.37
N TRP A 360 -5.12 -6.25 -27.98
CA TRP A 360 -4.44 -7.24 -28.80
C TRP A 360 -3.74 -6.63 -30.00
N LYS A 361 -4.44 -5.76 -30.75
CA LYS A 361 -3.88 -5.04 -31.90
C LYS A 361 -2.67 -4.20 -31.50
N ASN A 362 -2.76 -3.45 -30.41
CA ASN A 362 -1.67 -2.62 -29.94
C ASN A 362 -0.45 -3.44 -29.48
N ILE A 363 -0.67 -4.58 -28.81
CA ILE A 363 0.42 -5.48 -28.42
C ILE A 363 1.14 -6.06 -29.63
N LEU A 364 0.41 -6.49 -30.67
CA LEU A 364 1.01 -6.98 -31.91
C LEU A 364 1.86 -5.91 -32.58
N ASN A 365 1.37 -4.66 -32.61
CA ASN A 365 2.14 -3.53 -33.15
C ASN A 365 3.43 -3.29 -32.36
N ILE A 366 3.36 -3.20 -31.04
CA ILE A 366 4.52 -3.01 -30.15
C ILE A 366 5.59 -4.08 -30.39
N ILE A 367 5.17 -5.35 -30.42
CA ILE A 367 6.07 -6.50 -30.58
C ILE A 367 6.66 -6.55 -31.99
N SER A 368 5.91 -6.13 -33.00
CA SER A 368 6.42 -6.04 -34.38
C SER A 368 7.49 -4.95 -34.53
N SER A 369 7.36 -3.83 -33.82
CA SER A 369 8.33 -2.73 -33.83
C SER A 369 9.61 -3.08 -33.08
N ASN A 370 9.52 -3.87 -32.02
CA ASN A 370 10.69 -4.31 -31.25
C ASN A 370 10.45 -5.72 -30.71
N MET A 371 11.03 -6.73 -31.37
CA MET A 371 10.79 -8.14 -31.03
C MET A 371 11.38 -8.52 -29.66
N PRO A 372 10.72 -9.42 -28.90
CA PRO A 372 11.24 -9.92 -27.64
C PRO A 372 12.52 -10.76 -27.87
N PRO A 373 13.47 -10.74 -26.91
CA PRO A 373 14.64 -11.59 -26.98
C PRO A 373 14.24 -13.06 -27.00
N SER A 374 14.77 -13.80 -27.98
CA SER A 374 14.57 -15.26 -28.12
C SER A 374 15.84 -16.02 -27.71
N LYS A 375 15.70 -17.22 -27.15
CA LYS A 375 16.84 -18.05 -26.72
C LYS A 375 16.93 -19.31 -27.59
N GLY A 376 17.86 -19.31 -28.54
CA GLY A 376 18.03 -20.41 -29.49
C GLY A 376 16.77 -20.62 -30.35
N LYS A 377 16.20 -21.82 -30.31
CA LYS A 377 14.94 -22.15 -31.04
C LYS A 377 13.67 -21.71 -30.30
N ARG A 378 13.76 -21.31 -29.03
CA ARG A 378 12.60 -20.90 -28.23
C ARG A 378 12.23 -19.45 -28.55
N ARG A 379 11.12 -19.27 -29.26
CA ARG A 379 10.57 -17.97 -29.63
C ARG A 379 9.57 -17.49 -28.61
N VAL A 380 9.62 -16.20 -28.29
CA VAL A 380 8.65 -15.52 -27.45
C VAL A 380 7.66 -14.80 -28.35
N TYR A 381 6.38 -15.13 -28.24
CA TYR A 381 5.33 -14.44 -28.99
C TYR A 381 4.04 -14.43 -28.17
N PRO A 382 3.23 -13.37 -28.30
CA PRO A 382 1.99 -13.23 -27.57
C PRO A 382 0.96 -14.19 -28.18
N THR A 383 0.06 -14.71 -27.37
CA THR A 383 -1.00 -15.66 -27.79
C THR A 383 -2.39 -15.12 -27.55
N SER A 384 -2.56 -14.31 -26.50
CA SER A 384 -3.78 -13.56 -26.22
C SER A 384 -3.46 -12.39 -25.29
N ALA A 385 -4.32 -11.39 -25.27
CA ALA A 385 -4.28 -10.32 -24.28
C ALA A 385 -5.69 -9.82 -23.99
N LYS A 386 -5.94 -9.46 -22.73
CA LYS A 386 -7.24 -8.95 -22.27
C LYS A 386 -7.12 -8.07 -21.05
N GLN A 387 -8.11 -7.21 -20.82
CA GLN A 387 -8.24 -6.49 -19.55
C GLN A 387 -8.89 -7.38 -18.50
N ILE A 388 -8.27 -7.51 -17.34
CA ILE A 388 -8.76 -8.32 -16.20
C ILE A 388 -9.08 -7.47 -14.96
N GLY A 389 -8.88 -6.15 -15.04
CA GLY A 389 -9.20 -5.20 -13.98
C GLY A 389 -9.18 -3.76 -14.51
N SER A 390 -9.93 -2.87 -13.88
CA SER A 390 -10.21 -1.53 -14.38
C SER A 390 -9.88 -0.40 -13.40
N ASN A 391 -9.40 -0.70 -12.19
CA ASN A 391 -9.13 0.26 -11.13
C ASN A 391 -7.86 -0.13 -10.32
N PRO A 392 -6.63 0.09 -10.86
CA PRO A 392 -6.29 0.64 -12.16
C PRO A 392 -6.43 -0.39 -13.30
N PRO A 393 -6.23 0.01 -14.58
CA PRO A 393 -6.23 -0.93 -15.69
C PRO A 393 -5.19 -2.04 -15.48
N LYS A 394 -5.66 -3.29 -15.45
CA LYS A 394 -4.85 -4.49 -15.36
C LYS A 394 -4.98 -5.30 -16.66
N ILE A 395 -3.88 -5.40 -17.40
CA ILE A 395 -3.83 -6.13 -18.66
C ILE A 395 -3.07 -7.43 -18.42
N GLN A 396 -3.70 -8.54 -18.82
CA GLN A 396 -3.08 -9.85 -18.86
C GLN A 396 -2.63 -10.12 -20.30
N ILE A 397 -1.38 -10.54 -20.46
CA ILE A 397 -0.84 -11.02 -21.74
C ILE A 397 -0.32 -12.44 -21.55
N LYS A 398 -0.80 -13.36 -22.39
CA LYS A 398 -0.24 -14.71 -22.45
C LYS A 398 0.84 -14.77 -23.52
N PHE A 399 1.97 -15.36 -23.18
CA PHE A 399 3.07 -15.61 -24.10
C PHE A 399 3.36 -17.11 -24.19
N HIS A 400 3.91 -17.52 -25.32
CA HIS A 400 4.65 -18.77 -25.41
C HIS A 400 6.09 -18.53 -24.91
N ASN A 401 6.61 -19.40 -24.03
CA ASN A 401 7.90 -19.21 -23.33
C ASN A 401 7.95 -17.86 -22.56
N ALA A 402 6.90 -17.56 -21.79
CA ALA A 402 6.75 -16.35 -21.00
C ALA A 402 7.89 -16.12 -20.00
N GLU A 403 8.55 -17.18 -19.52
CA GLU A 403 9.70 -17.08 -18.62
C GLU A 403 10.94 -16.48 -19.28
N LEU A 404 10.97 -16.40 -20.61
CA LEU A 404 12.01 -15.68 -21.37
C LEU A 404 11.72 -14.18 -21.48
N VAL A 405 10.52 -13.71 -21.09
CA VAL A 405 10.19 -12.28 -21.10
C VAL A 405 10.90 -11.60 -19.93
N HIS A 406 12.03 -10.99 -20.23
CA HIS A 406 12.80 -10.25 -19.24
C HIS A 406 12.05 -9.00 -18.73
N PHE A 407 12.30 -8.59 -17.49
CA PHE A 407 11.60 -7.47 -16.84
C PHE A 407 11.72 -6.15 -17.63
N SER A 408 12.84 -5.94 -18.33
CA SER A 408 13.06 -4.75 -19.15
C SER A 408 12.09 -4.68 -20.34
N TYR A 409 11.80 -5.84 -20.95
CA TYR A 409 10.86 -5.94 -22.06
C TYR A 409 9.41 -5.80 -21.56
N LYS A 410 9.09 -6.36 -20.39
CA LYS A 410 7.81 -6.10 -19.71
C LYS A 410 7.58 -4.60 -19.50
N ARG A 411 8.58 -3.87 -18.99
CA ARG A 411 8.52 -2.41 -18.80
C ARG A 411 8.38 -1.64 -20.12
N TYR A 412 9.02 -2.13 -21.18
CA TYR A 412 8.87 -1.54 -22.51
C TYR A 412 7.40 -1.63 -22.98
N ILE A 413 6.79 -2.82 -22.93
CA ILE A 413 5.36 -3.00 -23.28
C ILE A 413 4.47 -2.13 -22.39
N GLU A 414 4.71 -2.11 -21.08
CA GLU A 414 3.95 -1.28 -20.13
C GLU A 414 3.99 0.20 -20.54
N ASN A 415 5.17 0.74 -20.85
CA ASN A 415 5.32 2.13 -21.24
C ASN A 415 4.66 2.47 -22.58
N GLU A 416 4.79 1.61 -23.58
CA GLU A 416 4.14 1.82 -24.88
C GLU A 416 2.61 1.81 -24.75
N LEU A 417 2.04 0.83 -24.04
CA LEU A 417 0.60 0.76 -23.80
C LEU A 417 0.10 1.98 -23.00
N ARG A 418 0.84 2.43 -21.98
CA ARG A 418 0.51 3.66 -21.25
C ARG A 418 0.42 4.89 -22.16
N ASN A 419 1.35 5.00 -23.11
CA ASN A 419 1.38 6.12 -24.05
C ASN A 419 0.20 6.05 -25.03
N ILE A 420 -0.06 4.87 -25.59
CA ILE A 420 -1.16 4.64 -26.54
C ILE A 420 -2.52 4.95 -25.89
N PHE A 421 -2.71 4.53 -24.65
CA PHE A 421 -3.97 4.69 -23.92
C PHE A 421 -4.11 6.01 -23.13
N ASP A 422 -3.15 6.93 -23.24
CA ASP A 422 -3.09 8.19 -22.47
C ASP A 422 -3.26 7.99 -20.95
N LEU A 423 -2.58 7.00 -20.36
CA LEU A 423 -2.63 6.68 -18.92
C LEU A 423 -1.76 7.62 -18.07
N ARG A 424 -1.73 8.92 -18.40
CA ARG A 424 -1.02 9.94 -17.62
C ARG A 424 -1.55 10.01 -16.19
N GLY A 425 -0.64 9.85 -15.23
CA GLY A 425 -0.94 9.79 -13.80
C GLY A 425 -1.50 8.45 -13.33
N VAL A 426 -1.67 7.43 -14.18
CA VAL A 426 -2.29 6.15 -13.78
C VAL A 426 -1.30 5.01 -14.04
N PRO A 427 -0.93 4.18 -13.04
CA PRO A 427 -0.11 2.99 -13.24
C PRO A 427 -0.85 1.95 -14.10
N LEU A 428 -0.14 1.26 -15.00
CA LEU A 428 -0.69 0.14 -15.77
C LEU A 428 -0.18 -1.15 -15.16
N GLN A 429 -1.09 -2.03 -14.72
CA GLN A 429 -0.68 -3.32 -14.14
C GLN A 429 -0.60 -4.37 -15.25
N LEU A 430 0.62 -4.81 -15.55
CA LEU A 430 0.86 -5.83 -16.57
C LEU A 430 1.11 -7.20 -15.93
N GLU A 431 0.29 -8.18 -16.27
CA GLU A 431 0.42 -9.58 -15.88
C GLU A 431 0.84 -10.42 -17.09
N ILE A 432 1.94 -11.15 -16.96
CA ILE A 432 2.46 -12.02 -18.02
C ILE A 432 2.31 -13.46 -17.56
N LEU A 433 1.67 -14.29 -18.37
CA LEU A 433 1.43 -15.70 -18.11
C LEU A 433 1.93 -16.58 -19.26
N GLU A 434 2.28 -17.83 -18.94
CA GLU A 434 2.45 -18.87 -19.96
C GLU A 434 1.10 -19.22 -20.58
N LYS A 435 1.11 -19.55 -21.89
CA LYS A 435 -0.07 -19.89 -22.70
C LYS A 435 -1.01 -20.88 -22.01
#